data_AF-A0A268JX52-F1
#
_entry.id   AF-A0A268JX52-F1
#
_cell.length_a   1.000
_cell.length_b   1.000
_cell.length_c   1.000
_cell.angle_alpha   90.00
_cell.angle_beta   90.00
_cell.angle_gamma   90.00
#
_symmetry.space_group_name_H-M   'P 1'
#
loop_
_entity.id
_entity.type
_entity.pdbx_description
1 polymer ?
#
loop_
_entity_poly.entity_id
_entity_poly.type
_entity_poly.pdbx_seq_one_letter_code
_entity_poly.pdbx_strand_id
1 'polypeptide(L)'
;MGGGKWMKRLIIFLFLSTFLASCNQSNLTIGCPDGAIDWVDLLKIDDVTYQHQFEDTPDEPLSTQIEKGEPIGKVTYKMADNACSDHKMRNGDAAYLEKGTTVYAVRGYPSSLMVVANDKVYVADQKKDAKTIGDIYPIKGLVKEVHIESTDDGSRIHTFSPEAKEKFLNEWLLLEAIDPMEMYKEDAFEGNRIFLEIEMNNGVSFRELYWSDTNAFHRGAYGNKIIQEVINQETALIK
;
A
#
# COMPACT_ATOMS: atom_id res chain seq x y z
N MET A 1 60.01 54.98 -22.78
CA MET A 1 59.51 53.65 -23.22
C MET A 1 59.16 52.82 -21.98
N GLY A 2 57.89 52.76 -21.57
CA GLY A 2 57.52 52.11 -20.29
C GLY A 2 56.11 51.52 -20.18
N GLY A 3 55.28 51.56 -21.23
CA GLY A 3 53.88 51.12 -21.16
C GLY A 3 53.62 49.62 -21.46
N GLY A 4 54.56 48.93 -22.12
CA GLY A 4 54.30 47.57 -22.64
C GLY A 4 54.43 46.42 -21.64
N LYS A 5 55.16 46.61 -20.52
CA LYS A 5 55.35 45.56 -19.51
C LYS A 5 54.19 45.45 -18.52
N TRP A 6 53.47 46.54 -18.28
CA TRP A 6 52.36 46.57 -17.33
C TRP A 6 51.09 45.95 -17.94
N MET A 7 50.84 46.22 -19.23
CA MET A 7 49.71 45.66 -19.97
C MET A 7 49.84 44.14 -20.21
N LYS A 8 51.06 43.62 -20.42
CA LYS A 8 51.32 42.17 -20.49
C LYS A 8 51.16 41.47 -19.14
N ARG A 9 51.49 42.13 -18.02
CA ARG A 9 51.27 41.58 -16.66
C ARG A 9 49.79 41.62 -16.27
N LEU A 10 49.03 42.64 -16.69
CA LEU A 10 47.58 42.70 -16.47
C LEU A 10 46.83 41.63 -17.29
N ILE A 11 47.24 41.37 -18.53
CA ILE A 11 46.62 40.33 -19.37
C ILE A 11 46.90 38.92 -18.84
N ILE A 12 48.09 38.67 -18.29
CA ILE A 12 48.43 37.39 -17.65
C ILE A 12 47.63 37.20 -16.34
N PHE A 13 47.40 38.26 -15.56
CA PHE A 13 46.55 38.17 -14.37
C PHE A 13 45.06 37.98 -14.73
N LEU A 14 44.56 38.59 -15.81
CA LEU A 14 43.18 38.38 -16.28
C LEU A 14 42.93 36.97 -16.83
N PHE A 15 43.93 36.37 -17.50
CA PHE A 15 43.83 34.98 -18.00
C PHE A 15 43.98 33.93 -16.89
N LEU A 16 44.62 34.27 -15.76
CA LEU A 16 44.75 33.38 -14.61
C LEU A 16 43.49 33.38 -13.72
N SER A 17 42.71 34.48 -13.74
CA SER A 17 41.42 34.57 -13.02
C SER A 17 40.26 33.82 -13.68
N THR A 18 40.35 33.49 -14.98
CA THR A 18 39.29 32.75 -15.69
C THR A 18 39.37 31.24 -15.48
N PHE A 19 40.45 30.72 -14.90
CA PHE A 19 40.60 29.28 -14.58
C PHE A 19 40.11 28.89 -13.17
N LEU A 20 39.70 29.86 -12.33
CA LEU A 20 39.14 29.59 -11.00
C LEU A 20 37.61 29.65 -10.94
N ALA A 21 36.96 29.87 -12.08
CA ALA A 21 35.52 29.67 -12.23
C ALA A 21 35.23 28.33 -12.93
N SER A 22 35.95 27.27 -12.58
CA SER A 22 35.37 25.93 -12.69
C SER A 22 34.40 25.83 -11.51
N CYS A 23 33.14 26.17 -11.77
CA CYS A 23 32.06 25.83 -10.86
C CYS A 23 32.18 24.33 -10.62
N ASN A 24 32.57 23.97 -9.39
CA ASN A 24 32.48 22.63 -8.88
C ASN A 24 30.98 22.31 -8.73
N GLN A 25 30.29 22.07 -9.85
CA GLN A 25 28.98 21.46 -9.85
C GLN A 25 29.19 19.93 -9.80
N SER A 26 30.04 19.48 -8.88
CA SER A 26 29.84 18.20 -8.22
C SER A 26 28.87 18.41 -7.06
N ASN A 27 27.70 18.97 -7.37
CA ASN A 27 26.52 18.40 -6.77
C ASN A 27 26.40 17.02 -7.41
N LEU A 28 27.14 16.04 -6.88
CA LEU A 28 26.54 14.73 -6.70
C LEU A 28 25.31 15.02 -5.85
N THR A 29 24.21 15.36 -6.50
CA THR A 29 22.89 15.18 -5.92
C THR A 29 22.82 13.68 -5.67
N ILE A 30 23.21 13.28 -4.45
CA ILE A 30 22.70 12.07 -3.81
C ILE A 30 21.23 12.39 -3.57
N GLY A 31 20.46 12.36 -4.64
CA GLY A 31 19.07 12.77 -4.69
C GLY A 31 18.43 11.95 -5.79
N CYS A 32 17.26 11.42 -5.51
CA CYS A 32 16.53 10.62 -6.48
C CYS A 32 16.35 11.44 -7.77
N PRO A 33 16.51 10.83 -8.95
CA PRO A 33 16.22 11.51 -10.21
C PRO A 33 14.73 11.81 -10.37
N ASP A 34 13.91 11.27 -9.46
CA ASP A 34 12.46 11.32 -9.46
C ASP A 34 11.96 12.62 -8.81
N GLY A 35 10.78 13.07 -9.24
CA GLY A 35 10.04 14.12 -8.53
C GLY A 35 9.66 13.68 -7.11
N ALA A 36 8.97 14.56 -6.36
CA ALA A 36 8.42 14.17 -5.06
C ALA A 36 7.51 12.94 -5.23
N ILE A 37 7.83 11.85 -4.52
CA ILE A 37 7.09 10.59 -4.56
C ILE A 37 6.06 10.64 -3.44
N ASP A 38 4.79 10.49 -3.81
CA ASP A 38 3.71 10.25 -2.87
C ASP A 38 3.55 8.74 -2.68
N TRP A 39 3.67 8.27 -1.44
CA TRP A 39 3.68 6.86 -1.12
C TRP A 39 2.31 6.42 -0.61
N VAL A 40 1.93 5.17 -0.88
CA VAL A 40 0.87 4.55 -0.09
C VAL A 40 1.42 4.27 1.31
N ASP A 41 0.62 4.46 2.38
CA ASP A 41 1.06 4.18 3.77
C ASP A 41 1.21 2.66 3.98
N LEU A 42 2.40 2.16 3.64
CA LEU A 42 2.79 0.76 3.64
C LEU A 42 3.89 0.50 4.68
N LEU A 43 3.94 -0.73 5.18
CA LEU A 43 5.13 -1.26 5.87
C LEU A 43 5.33 -2.73 5.51
N LYS A 44 6.56 -3.22 5.62
CA LYS A 44 6.87 -4.63 5.32
C LYS A 44 7.58 -5.31 6.48
N ILE A 45 7.01 -6.41 6.96
CA ILE A 45 7.56 -7.26 8.03
C ILE A 45 7.33 -8.73 7.62
N ASP A 46 8.33 -9.59 7.84
CA ASP A 46 8.25 -11.03 7.57
C ASP A 46 7.68 -11.39 6.17
N ASP A 47 8.14 -10.66 5.16
CA ASP A 47 7.74 -10.81 3.74
C ASP A 47 6.24 -10.57 3.45
N VAL A 48 5.52 -9.98 4.41
CA VAL A 48 4.17 -9.43 4.23
C VAL A 48 4.27 -7.91 4.12
N THR A 49 3.73 -7.38 3.02
CA THR A 49 3.49 -5.95 2.87
C THR A 49 2.10 -5.66 3.44
N TYR A 50 2.03 -4.71 4.36
CA TYR A 50 0.79 -4.26 4.97
C TYR A 50 0.49 -2.83 4.54
N GLN A 51 -0.78 -2.50 4.42
CA GLN A 51 -1.29 -1.19 4.05
C GLN A 51 -2.23 -0.65 5.14
N HIS A 52 -2.10 0.64 5.43
CA HIS A 52 -3.11 1.38 6.17
C HIS A 52 -4.16 1.89 5.18
N GLN A 53 -5.42 1.48 5.35
CA GLN A 53 -6.51 1.74 4.38
C GLN A 53 -7.53 2.78 4.87
N PHE A 54 -7.44 3.23 6.12
CA PHE A 54 -8.40 4.20 6.63
C PHE A 54 -8.12 5.56 5.98
N GLU A 55 -9.13 6.12 5.32
CA GLU A 55 -9.08 7.50 4.84
C GLU A 55 -8.70 8.41 6.00
N ASP A 56 -7.79 9.33 5.72
CA ASP A 56 -7.23 10.31 6.64
C ASP A 56 -8.32 11.12 7.36
N THR A 57 -8.91 10.55 8.40
CA THR A 57 -9.35 11.31 9.56
C THR A 57 -8.10 11.40 10.44
N PRO A 58 -7.36 12.53 10.42
CA PRO A 58 -5.98 12.58 10.92
C PRO A 58 -5.81 12.29 12.42
N ASP A 59 -6.90 12.07 13.15
CA ASP A 59 -6.94 12.10 14.61
C ASP A 59 -7.88 11.04 15.22
N GLU A 60 -8.36 10.03 14.48
CA GLU A 60 -9.10 8.95 15.14
C GLU A 60 -8.14 8.04 15.93
N PRO A 61 -8.23 8.01 17.27
CA PRO A 61 -7.40 7.12 18.06
C PRO A 61 -7.72 5.68 17.67
N LEU A 62 -6.69 4.83 17.71
CA LEU A 62 -6.83 3.39 17.57
C LEU A 62 -8.08 2.92 18.33
N SER A 63 -9.02 2.30 17.62
CA SER A 63 -10.27 1.83 18.22
C SER A 63 -9.96 1.10 19.54
N THR A 64 -10.74 1.40 20.58
CA THR A 64 -10.58 0.76 21.90
C THR A 64 -10.69 -0.77 21.86
N GLN A 65 -11.14 -1.33 20.74
CA GLN A 65 -11.23 -2.76 20.47
C GLN A 65 -9.91 -3.38 19.97
N ILE A 66 -8.90 -2.57 19.62
CA ILE A 66 -7.61 -3.04 19.13
C ILE A 66 -6.59 -3.05 20.25
N GLU A 67 -6.29 -4.25 20.74
CA GLU A 67 -5.25 -4.46 21.73
C GLU A 67 -3.92 -4.86 21.05
N LYS A 68 -2.85 -4.11 21.35
CA LYS A 68 -1.49 -4.49 20.96
C LYS A 68 -1.09 -5.80 21.66
N GLY A 69 -0.59 -6.75 20.88
CA GLY A 69 0.04 -7.98 21.34
C GLY A 69 1.55 -7.83 21.49
N GLU A 70 2.26 -8.94 21.30
CA GLU A 70 3.72 -8.98 21.36
C GLU A 70 4.38 -8.16 20.23
N PRO A 71 5.57 -7.60 20.46
CA PRO A 71 6.37 -6.99 19.39
C PRO A 71 6.83 -8.07 18.40
N ILE A 72 6.60 -7.84 17.11
CA ILE A 72 6.94 -8.77 16.04
C ILE A 72 8.01 -8.23 15.09
N GLY A 73 8.29 -6.93 15.15
CA GLY A 73 9.24 -6.29 14.25
C GLY A 73 9.51 -4.84 14.60
N LYS A 74 10.34 -4.22 13.77
CA LYS A 74 10.75 -2.82 13.95
C LYS A 74 11.04 -2.19 12.59
N VAL A 75 10.63 -0.95 12.43
CA VAL A 75 10.98 -0.14 11.26
C VAL A 75 12.46 0.19 11.31
N THR A 76 13.19 -0.22 10.29
CA THR A 76 14.63 0.05 10.11
C THR A 76 14.91 1.13 9.08
N TYR A 77 13.94 1.42 8.21
CA TYR A 77 14.07 2.38 7.13
C TYR A 77 12.73 3.06 6.80
N LYS A 78 12.73 4.40 6.80
CA LYS A 78 11.61 5.22 6.33
C LYS A 78 11.84 5.53 4.85
N MET A 79 10.87 5.26 3.99
CA MET A 79 11.01 5.46 2.55
C MET A 79 10.73 6.89 2.12
N ALA A 80 9.72 7.55 2.70
CA ALA A 80 9.47 8.95 2.47
C ALA A 80 10.75 9.77 2.72
N ASP A 81 11.07 10.65 1.77
CA ASP A 81 12.28 11.49 1.72
C ASP A 81 13.64 10.76 1.55
N ASN A 82 13.67 9.42 1.55
CA ASN A 82 14.91 8.64 1.53
C ASN A 82 15.00 7.66 0.36
N ALA A 83 13.87 7.13 -0.12
CA ALA A 83 13.79 6.15 -1.20
C ALA A 83 13.44 6.80 -2.54
N CYS A 84 13.97 6.22 -3.63
CA CYS A 84 13.63 6.59 -5.01
C CYS A 84 12.50 5.68 -5.54
N SER A 85 11.93 6.03 -6.70
CA SER A 85 10.76 5.35 -7.27
C SER A 85 11.01 3.89 -7.65
N ASP A 86 12.27 3.53 -7.87
CA ASP A 86 12.71 2.16 -8.16
C ASP A 86 13.02 1.33 -6.90
N HIS A 87 12.80 1.90 -5.70
CA HIS A 87 13.03 1.20 -4.44
C HIS A 87 12.11 -0.02 -4.29
N LYS A 88 12.72 -1.16 -3.98
CA LYS A 88 11.99 -2.41 -3.71
C LYS A 88 11.94 -2.65 -2.21
N MET A 89 10.73 -2.62 -1.65
CA MET A 89 10.50 -2.78 -0.21
C MET A 89 11.12 -4.08 0.35
N ARG A 90 11.81 -3.92 1.48
CA ARG A 90 12.42 -4.99 2.28
C ARG A 90 11.79 -5.04 3.67
N ASN A 91 11.99 -6.15 4.39
CA ASN A 91 11.54 -6.26 5.78
C ASN A 91 12.19 -5.14 6.63
N GLY A 92 11.34 -4.43 7.37
CA GLY A 92 11.72 -3.24 8.16
C GLY A 92 11.58 -1.92 7.41
N ASP A 93 11.19 -1.92 6.13
CA ASP A 93 10.83 -0.69 5.41
C ASP A 93 9.42 -0.25 5.76
N ALA A 94 9.20 1.06 5.87
CA ALA A 94 7.89 1.68 5.97
C ALA A 94 7.85 2.98 5.15
N ALA A 95 6.70 3.30 4.57
CA ALA A 95 6.49 4.51 3.81
C ALA A 95 6.74 5.75 4.67
N TYR A 96 5.98 5.90 5.76
CA TYR A 96 5.98 7.11 6.58
C TYR A 96 6.46 6.93 8.02
N LEU A 97 6.46 5.69 8.55
CA LEU A 97 6.84 5.44 9.93
C LEU A 97 8.33 5.71 10.17
N GLU A 98 8.63 6.37 11.29
CA GLU A 98 10.01 6.69 11.66
C GLU A 98 10.83 5.44 11.96
N LYS A 99 12.12 5.49 11.59
CA LYS A 99 13.09 4.46 11.96
C LYS A 99 13.10 4.30 13.48
N GLY A 100 12.92 3.08 13.94
CA GLY A 100 12.83 2.78 15.36
C GLY A 100 11.42 2.43 15.85
N THR A 101 10.39 2.71 15.05
CA THR A 101 9.00 2.37 15.39
C THR A 101 8.85 0.86 15.56
N THR A 102 8.30 0.43 16.69
CA THR A 102 8.03 -0.99 16.95
C THR A 102 6.71 -1.39 16.30
N VAL A 103 6.70 -2.57 15.66
CA VAL A 103 5.51 -3.17 15.07
C VAL A 103 5.03 -4.28 16.00
N TYR A 104 3.75 -4.23 16.35
CA TYR A 104 3.11 -5.15 17.29
C TYR A 104 2.09 -6.02 16.56
N ALA A 105 1.91 -7.26 17.02
CA ALA A 105 0.76 -8.06 16.63
C ALA A 105 -0.55 -7.42 17.12
N VAL A 106 -1.67 -7.75 16.48
CA VAL A 106 -3.02 -7.46 17.03
C VAL A 106 -3.50 -8.68 17.81
N ARG A 107 -3.87 -8.50 19.08
CA ARG A 107 -4.32 -9.62 19.91
C ARG A 107 -5.57 -10.27 19.33
N GLY A 108 -5.57 -11.60 19.24
CA GLY A 108 -6.69 -12.38 18.71
C GLY A 108 -6.71 -12.50 17.18
N TYR A 109 -5.76 -11.90 16.48
CA TYR A 109 -5.66 -11.94 15.02
C TYR A 109 -4.28 -12.45 14.58
N PRO A 110 -4.17 -13.17 13.45
CA PRO A 110 -2.88 -13.57 12.90
C PRO A 110 -2.04 -12.34 12.53
N SER A 111 -0.76 -12.32 12.91
CA SER A 111 0.16 -11.25 12.49
C SER A 111 0.34 -11.20 10.98
N SER A 112 0.17 -12.32 10.28
CA SER A 112 0.17 -12.36 8.82
C SER A 112 -1.02 -11.66 8.17
N LEU A 113 -2.05 -11.29 8.94
CA LEU A 113 -3.22 -10.54 8.47
C LEU A 113 -3.14 -9.06 8.83
N MET A 114 -2.81 -8.72 10.08
CA MET A 114 -2.80 -7.33 10.51
C MET A 114 -1.82 -7.08 11.66
N VAL A 115 -1.31 -5.86 11.69
CA VAL A 115 -0.32 -5.39 12.67
C VAL A 115 -0.63 -3.96 13.10
N VAL A 116 -0.06 -3.54 14.22
CA VAL A 116 -0.18 -2.16 14.72
C VAL A 116 1.19 -1.53 14.85
N ALA A 117 1.32 -0.30 14.34
CA ALA A 117 2.51 0.52 14.50
C ALA A 117 2.08 1.99 14.60
N ASN A 118 2.66 2.73 15.55
CA ASN A 118 2.34 4.14 15.79
C ASN A 118 0.82 4.41 15.89
N ASP A 119 0.10 3.55 16.62
CA ASP A 119 -1.36 3.62 16.83
C ASP A 119 -2.21 3.56 15.56
N LYS A 120 -1.62 3.09 14.45
CA LYS A 120 -2.32 2.75 13.21
C LYS A 120 -2.39 1.24 13.02
N VAL A 121 -3.51 0.74 12.49
CA VAL A 121 -3.64 -0.64 12.02
C VAL A 121 -3.21 -0.71 10.56
N TYR A 122 -2.38 -1.69 10.25
CA TYR A 122 -2.00 -2.05 8.88
C TYR A 122 -2.52 -3.46 8.59
N VAL A 123 -3.22 -3.63 7.47
CA VAL A 123 -3.78 -4.91 7.02
C VAL A 123 -2.93 -5.43 5.86
N ALA A 124 -2.71 -6.75 5.80
CA ALA A 124 -1.94 -7.38 4.74
C ALA A 124 -2.50 -6.99 3.37
N ASP A 125 -1.61 -6.58 2.47
CA ASP A 125 -1.92 -6.23 1.09
C ASP A 125 -1.32 -7.28 0.13
N GLN A 126 -0.05 -7.64 0.38
CA GLN A 126 0.68 -8.60 -0.44
C GLN A 126 1.54 -9.50 0.42
N LYS A 127 1.75 -10.73 -0.07
CA LYS A 127 2.65 -11.71 0.54
C LYS A 127 3.38 -12.48 -0.56
N LYS A 128 4.72 -12.45 -0.51
CA LYS A 128 5.60 -12.89 -1.60
C LYS A 128 5.31 -14.31 -2.13
N ASP A 129 4.98 -15.24 -1.23
CA ASP A 129 4.81 -16.66 -1.56
C ASP A 129 3.35 -17.11 -1.39
N ALA A 130 2.39 -16.18 -1.45
CA ALA A 130 0.97 -16.52 -1.43
C ALA A 130 0.57 -17.31 -2.69
N LYS A 131 -0.12 -18.43 -2.49
CA LYS A 131 -0.70 -19.22 -3.58
C LYS A 131 -2.19 -18.97 -3.71
N THR A 132 -2.85 -18.64 -2.61
CA THR A 132 -4.25 -18.25 -2.61
C THR A 132 -4.48 -16.93 -1.89
N ILE A 133 -5.63 -16.32 -2.14
CA ILE A 133 -6.09 -15.16 -1.38
C ILE A 133 -6.12 -15.46 0.13
N GLY A 134 -6.46 -16.69 0.54
CA GLY A 134 -6.41 -17.11 1.94
C GLY A 134 -5.02 -17.12 2.58
N ASP A 135 -3.94 -17.22 1.79
CA ASP A 135 -2.56 -17.10 2.30
C ASP A 135 -2.20 -15.65 2.67
N ILE A 136 -2.83 -14.69 1.99
CA ILE A 136 -2.73 -13.24 2.26
C ILE A 136 -3.69 -12.87 3.39
N TYR A 137 -4.93 -13.37 3.31
CA TYR A 137 -6.05 -13.06 4.20
C TYR A 137 -6.51 -14.29 4.98
N PRO A 138 -5.82 -14.69 6.07
CA PRO A 138 -6.26 -15.80 6.92
C PRO A 138 -7.43 -15.37 7.83
N ILE A 139 -8.57 -15.00 7.24
CA ILE A 139 -9.73 -14.36 7.88
C ILE A 139 -10.88 -15.32 8.22
N LYS A 140 -10.69 -16.63 8.02
CA LYS A 140 -11.74 -17.63 8.27
C LYS A 140 -12.23 -17.57 9.72
N GLY A 141 -13.53 -17.27 9.90
CA GLY A 141 -14.16 -17.11 11.21
C GLY A 141 -13.87 -15.78 11.92
N LEU A 142 -13.20 -14.83 11.26
CA LEU A 142 -12.84 -13.53 11.81
C LEU A 142 -13.63 -12.36 11.21
N VAL A 143 -14.36 -12.61 10.11
CA VAL A 143 -15.20 -11.62 9.42
C VAL A 143 -16.54 -11.48 10.12
N LYS A 144 -16.90 -10.23 10.45
CA LYS A 144 -18.19 -9.85 11.00
C LYS A 144 -19.21 -9.71 9.89
N GLU A 145 -18.99 -8.81 8.93
CA GLU A 145 -19.86 -8.59 7.77
C GLU A 145 -19.09 -8.27 6.50
N VAL A 146 -19.77 -8.41 5.36
CA VAL A 146 -19.30 -7.92 4.06
C VAL A 146 -20.33 -6.90 3.56
N HIS A 147 -19.87 -5.70 3.25
CA HIS A 147 -20.71 -4.61 2.75
C HIS A 147 -20.39 -4.29 1.30
N ILE A 148 -21.39 -3.82 0.58
CA ILE A 148 -21.18 -3.08 -0.67
C ILE A 148 -21.15 -1.61 -0.32
N GLU A 149 -20.11 -0.92 -0.78
CA GLU A 149 -19.96 0.52 -0.62
C GLU A 149 -20.31 1.25 -1.92
N SER A 150 -20.84 2.47 -1.76
CA SER A 150 -21.01 3.44 -2.82
C SER A 150 -19.65 3.82 -3.40
N THR A 151 -19.54 3.78 -4.74
CA THR A 151 -18.32 4.24 -5.43
C THR A 151 -18.17 5.76 -5.43
N ASP A 152 -19.21 6.49 -5.02
CA ASP A 152 -19.24 7.96 -5.04
C ASP A 152 -18.70 8.56 -3.73
N ASP A 153 -19.06 7.96 -2.59
CA ASP A 153 -18.76 8.50 -1.26
C ASP A 153 -18.29 7.46 -0.24
N GLY A 154 -18.12 6.20 -0.63
CA GLY A 154 -17.66 5.13 0.26
C GLY A 154 -18.67 4.68 1.32
N SER A 155 -19.89 5.22 1.32
CA SER A 155 -20.91 4.84 2.29
C SER A 155 -21.39 3.40 2.08
N ARG A 156 -21.71 2.70 3.18
CA ARG A 156 -22.30 1.35 3.12
C ARG A 156 -23.72 1.43 2.56
N ILE A 157 -23.93 0.88 1.37
CA ILE A 157 -25.24 0.89 0.69
C ILE A 157 -25.96 -0.45 0.79
N HIS A 158 -25.23 -1.53 1.07
CA HIS A 158 -25.81 -2.85 1.26
C HIS A 158 -24.92 -3.74 2.13
N THR A 159 -25.53 -4.72 2.79
CA THR A 159 -24.82 -5.74 3.58
C THR A 159 -25.22 -7.11 3.07
N PHE A 160 -24.25 -7.97 2.80
CA PHE A 160 -24.50 -9.33 2.34
C PHE A 160 -25.39 -10.07 3.35
N SER A 161 -26.28 -10.92 2.85
CA SER A 161 -26.97 -11.88 3.71
C SER A 161 -25.96 -12.83 4.37
N PRO A 162 -26.26 -13.42 5.54
CA PRO A 162 -25.35 -14.37 6.20
C PRO A 162 -24.94 -15.54 5.28
N GLU A 163 -25.88 -16.07 4.51
CA GLU A 163 -25.63 -17.16 3.55
C GLU A 163 -24.71 -16.72 2.41
N ALA A 164 -24.95 -15.53 1.83
CA ALA A 164 -24.09 -14.98 0.79
C ALA A 164 -22.67 -14.68 1.29
N LYS A 165 -22.54 -14.12 2.50
CA LYS A 165 -21.24 -13.89 3.13
C LYS A 165 -20.46 -15.18 3.27
N GLU A 166 -21.06 -16.23 3.83
CA GLU A 166 -20.39 -17.52 4.01
C GLU A 166 -19.99 -18.12 2.67
N LYS A 167 -20.90 -18.10 1.68
CA LYS A 167 -20.63 -18.62 0.34
C LYS A 167 -19.53 -17.85 -0.38
N PHE A 168 -19.55 -16.52 -0.31
CA PHE A 168 -18.50 -15.66 -0.85
C PHE A 168 -17.15 -15.96 -0.21
N LEU A 169 -17.04 -15.91 1.12
CA LEU A 169 -15.76 -16.10 1.82
C LEU A 169 -15.18 -17.50 1.61
N ASN A 170 -16.02 -18.54 1.58
CA ASN A 170 -15.55 -19.91 1.35
C ASN A 170 -14.90 -20.08 -0.02
N GLU A 171 -15.40 -19.38 -1.05
CA GLU A 171 -14.87 -19.44 -2.40
C GLU A 171 -13.71 -18.45 -2.61
N TRP A 172 -13.85 -17.23 -2.09
CA TRP A 172 -12.89 -16.14 -2.28
C TRP A 172 -11.52 -16.48 -1.70
N LEU A 173 -11.47 -17.11 -0.53
CA LEU A 173 -10.21 -17.52 0.11
C LEU A 173 -9.47 -18.65 -0.65
N LEU A 174 -10.15 -19.35 -1.56
CA LEU A 174 -9.58 -20.43 -2.37
C LEU A 174 -9.07 -19.94 -3.72
N LEU A 175 -9.34 -18.69 -4.10
CA LEU A 175 -8.87 -18.14 -5.37
C LEU A 175 -7.35 -18.13 -5.42
N GLU A 176 -6.80 -18.49 -6.58
CA GLU A 176 -5.38 -18.39 -6.87
C GLU A 176 -4.92 -16.94 -6.78
N ALA A 177 -3.84 -16.70 -6.04
CA ALA A 177 -3.20 -15.40 -5.96
C ALA A 177 -2.30 -15.21 -7.18
N ILE A 178 -2.55 -14.13 -7.91
CA ILE A 178 -1.86 -13.73 -9.14
C ILE A 178 -1.21 -12.37 -8.89
N ASP A 179 -0.08 -12.07 -9.52
CA ASP A 179 0.48 -10.71 -9.45
C ASP A 179 -0.50 -9.72 -10.12
N PRO A 180 -1.01 -8.68 -9.40
CA PRO A 180 -1.88 -7.67 -10.00
C PRO A 180 -1.30 -7.00 -11.25
N MET A 181 0.04 -6.92 -11.36
CA MET A 181 0.71 -6.38 -12.54
C MET A 181 0.63 -7.29 -13.77
N GLU A 182 0.42 -8.60 -13.59
CA GLU A 182 0.13 -9.52 -14.69
C GLU A 182 -1.32 -9.30 -15.16
N MET A 183 -2.27 -9.24 -14.23
CA MET A 183 -3.67 -8.96 -14.53
C MET A 183 -3.88 -7.60 -15.22
N TYR A 184 -3.14 -6.57 -14.82
CA TYR A 184 -3.19 -5.25 -15.47
C TYR A 184 -2.82 -5.31 -16.96
N LYS A 185 -1.87 -6.18 -17.35
CA LYS A 185 -1.46 -6.34 -18.76
C LYS A 185 -2.52 -7.07 -19.59
N GLU A 186 -3.50 -7.68 -18.95
CA GLU A 186 -4.60 -8.42 -19.56
C GLU A 186 -5.93 -7.65 -19.50
N ASP A 187 -5.88 -6.33 -19.23
CA ASP A 187 -7.04 -5.45 -19.11
C ASP A 187 -8.07 -5.96 -18.07
N ALA A 188 -7.60 -6.62 -17.00
CA ALA A 188 -8.47 -7.24 -15.99
C ALA A 188 -9.27 -6.23 -15.15
N PHE A 189 -8.84 -4.97 -15.08
CA PHE A 189 -9.43 -3.94 -14.21
C PHE A 189 -10.26 -2.91 -14.99
N GLU A 190 -11.00 -3.40 -15.99
CA GLU A 190 -11.87 -2.60 -16.84
C GLU A 190 -13.36 -2.88 -16.58
N GLY A 191 -14.20 -1.87 -16.80
CA GLY A 191 -15.66 -1.98 -16.68
C GLY A 191 -16.23 -1.61 -15.32
N ASN A 192 -17.40 -2.17 -14.99
CA ASN A 192 -18.15 -1.81 -13.79
C ASN A 192 -17.45 -2.29 -12.51
N ARG A 193 -17.25 -1.37 -11.57
CA ARG A 193 -16.51 -1.59 -10.32
C ARG A 193 -17.46 -1.61 -9.13
N ILE A 194 -17.26 -2.57 -8.24
CA ILE A 194 -17.97 -2.76 -6.99
C ILE A 194 -16.96 -2.68 -5.85
N PHE A 195 -17.25 -1.89 -4.82
CA PHE A 195 -16.45 -1.81 -3.61
C PHE A 195 -17.04 -2.74 -2.56
N LEU A 196 -16.25 -3.73 -2.14
CA LEU A 196 -16.60 -4.67 -1.09
C LEU A 196 -15.81 -4.34 0.16
N GLU A 197 -16.49 -3.90 1.22
CA GLU A 197 -15.87 -3.75 2.55
C GLU A 197 -15.93 -5.09 3.28
N ILE A 198 -14.80 -5.56 3.78
CA ILE A 198 -14.72 -6.73 4.66
C ILE A 198 -14.51 -6.22 6.10
N GLU A 199 -15.57 -6.22 6.92
CA GLU A 199 -15.51 -5.82 8.32
C GLU A 199 -15.14 -7.01 9.20
N MET A 200 -14.12 -6.87 10.02
CA MET A 200 -13.64 -7.87 10.97
C MET A 200 -14.34 -7.76 12.33
N ASN A 201 -14.32 -8.82 13.13
CA ASN A 201 -14.97 -8.84 14.47
C ASN A 201 -14.45 -7.78 15.47
N ASN A 202 -13.27 -7.21 15.23
CA ASN A 202 -12.65 -6.14 16.04
C ASN A 202 -12.88 -4.74 15.47
N GLY A 203 -13.75 -4.60 14.46
CA GLY A 203 -14.09 -3.33 13.81
C GLY A 203 -13.08 -2.85 12.78
N VAL A 204 -11.95 -3.53 12.58
CA VAL A 204 -11.06 -3.25 11.44
C VAL A 204 -11.81 -3.62 10.16
N SER A 205 -11.77 -2.76 9.15
CA SER A 205 -12.22 -3.11 7.81
C SER A 205 -11.14 -2.86 6.77
N PHE A 206 -11.28 -3.54 5.64
CA PHE A 206 -10.47 -3.31 4.45
C PHE A 206 -11.34 -3.47 3.21
N ARG A 207 -10.96 -2.80 2.12
CA ARG A 207 -11.73 -2.76 0.88
C ARG A 207 -11.15 -3.70 -0.16
N GLU A 208 -12.02 -4.46 -0.81
CA GLU A 208 -11.76 -5.20 -2.03
C GLU A 208 -12.49 -4.56 -3.21
N LEU A 209 -11.73 -4.17 -4.23
CA LEU A 209 -12.28 -3.68 -5.49
C LEU A 209 -12.50 -4.89 -6.40
N TYR A 210 -13.74 -5.03 -6.88
CA TYR A 210 -14.17 -6.08 -7.77
C TYR A 210 -14.71 -5.51 -9.08
N TRP A 211 -14.23 -6.00 -10.22
CA TRP A 211 -14.75 -5.64 -11.55
C TRP A 211 -15.69 -6.73 -12.03
N SER A 212 -16.97 -6.41 -12.21
CA SER A 212 -18.00 -7.41 -12.53
C SER A 212 -17.87 -7.96 -13.95
N ASP A 213 -17.34 -7.15 -14.86
CA ASP A 213 -17.28 -7.45 -16.29
C ASP A 213 -16.18 -8.48 -16.59
N THR A 214 -15.06 -8.40 -15.86
CA THR A 214 -13.90 -9.30 -15.96
C THR A 214 -13.81 -10.32 -14.83
N ASN A 215 -14.67 -10.21 -13.81
CA ASN A 215 -14.66 -11.03 -12.60
C ASN A 215 -13.30 -10.98 -11.89
N ALA A 216 -12.73 -9.79 -11.71
CA ALA A 216 -11.38 -9.59 -11.20
C ALA A 216 -11.35 -8.80 -9.88
N PHE A 217 -10.43 -9.16 -8.98
CA PHE A 217 -10.14 -8.45 -7.74
C PHE A 217 -8.81 -7.69 -7.83
N HIS A 218 -8.76 -6.44 -7.35
CA HIS A 218 -7.54 -5.60 -7.47
C HIS A 218 -6.28 -6.19 -6.82
N ARG A 219 -6.43 -7.06 -5.81
CA ARG A 219 -5.29 -7.70 -5.13
C ARG A 219 -4.84 -9.01 -5.77
N GLY A 220 -5.22 -9.24 -7.02
CA GLY A 220 -4.61 -10.30 -7.80
C GLY A 220 -5.35 -11.62 -7.70
N ALA A 221 -6.60 -11.65 -8.16
CA ALA A 221 -7.33 -12.90 -8.37
C ALA A 221 -8.48 -12.70 -9.36
N TYR A 222 -8.75 -13.74 -10.16
CA TYR A 222 -10.03 -13.86 -10.86
C TYR A 222 -11.01 -14.63 -9.98
N GLY A 223 -12.22 -14.09 -9.82
CA GLY A 223 -13.31 -14.79 -9.18
C GLY A 223 -13.73 -16.03 -9.97
N ASN A 224 -14.47 -16.90 -9.30
CA ASN A 224 -15.14 -18.02 -9.95
C ASN A 224 -16.62 -17.71 -10.18
N LYS A 225 -17.34 -18.63 -10.83
CA LYS A 225 -18.76 -18.45 -11.14
C LYS A 225 -19.63 -18.24 -9.88
N ILE A 226 -19.28 -18.91 -8.79
CA ILE A 226 -20.04 -18.84 -7.53
C ILE A 226 -19.92 -17.44 -6.94
N ILE A 227 -18.71 -16.89 -6.90
CA ILE A 227 -18.45 -15.53 -6.42
C ILE A 227 -19.21 -14.51 -7.28
N GLN A 228 -19.11 -14.61 -8.60
CA GLN A 228 -19.82 -13.70 -9.51
C GLN A 228 -21.34 -13.76 -9.33
N GLU A 229 -21.91 -14.97 -9.21
CA GLU A 229 -23.33 -15.15 -8.94
C GLU A 229 -23.76 -14.52 -7.61
N VAL A 230 -22.99 -14.72 -6.53
CA VAL A 230 -23.28 -14.16 -5.20
C VAL A 230 -23.24 -12.63 -5.23
N ILE A 231 -22.16 -12.04 -5.78
CA ILE A 231 -22.02 -10.59 -5.84
C ILE A 231 -23.16 -9.99 -6.67
N ASN A 232 -23.46 -10.55 -7.85
CA ASN A 232 -24.53 -10.04 -8.71
C ASN A 232 -25.91 -10.13 -8.03
N GLN A 233 -26.18 -11.20 -7.28
CA GLN A 233 -27.43 -11.33 -6.52
C GLN A 233 -27.55 -10.26 -5.44
N GLU A 234 -26.50 -10.05 -4.65
CA GLU A 234 -26.48 -9.04 -3.59
C GLU A 234 -26.55 -7.61 -4.17
N THR A 235 -25.86 -7.33 -5.28
CA THR A 235 -25.94 -6.04 -5.98
C THR A 235 -27.34 -5.77 -6.55
N ALA A 236 -28.06 -6.78 -7.04
CA ALA A 236 -29.41 -6.61 -7.56
C ALA A 236 -30.47 -6.23 -6.50
N LEU A 237 -30.12 -6.36 -5.21
CA LEU A 237 -30.99 -5.97 -4.09
C LEU A 237 -30.84 -4.49 -3.70
N ILE A 238 -29.81 -3.82 -4.22
CA ILE A 238 -29.58 -2.39 -4.02
C ILE A 238 -30.66 -1.61 -4.80
N LYS A 239 -31.31 -0.66 -4.11
CA LYS A 239 -32.41 0.15 -4.66
C LYS A 239 -31.96 1.52 -5.13
#